data_AF-A0A7W8SMA0-F1
#
_entry.id   AF-A0A7W8SMA0-F1
#
_cell.length_a   1.000
_cell.length_b   1.000
_cell.length_c   1.000
_cell.angle_alpha   90.00
_cell.angle_beta   90.00
_cell.angle_gamma   90.00
#
_symmetry.space_group_name_H-M   'P 1'
#
loop_
_entity.id
_entity.type
_entity.pdbx_description
1 polymer ?
#
loop_
_entity_poly.entity_id
_entity_poly.type
_entity_poly.pdbx_seq_one_letter_code
_entity_poly.pdbx_strand_id
1 'polypeptide(L)'
;MTRSLASWTSRCAALALLTSGLLCGCAMVTVSSQGPEQDIVMRRGDILSTGRLSAATRDTLHIAALDGNTCQREPPDCINTISTVSGINTDRRLSSLAELSLQMAITNTPVNASDWSDAQFDLWLRAARFAYAFLFLGERTAGGRAFEDRQTQVRDNYNYAVQELAHALFLRGALATDAGNGVPGTQYIAGWSIHLDLSRTRLPEGVREPREVIPTSRLSFAGIRSIYRRDGLGAELVAVMNVPPPEDDVDAGGDAGGDASADTRVSTGVDGRASAPFNPGV
;
A
#
# COMPACT_ATOMS: atom_id res chain seq x y z
N MET A 1 1.95 33.51 77.38
CA MET A 1 1.29 33.95 76.13
C MET A 1 2.03 33.54 74.83
N THR A 2 3.13 32.78 74.88
CA THR A 2 3.99 32.50 73.70
C THR A 2 3.68 31.21 72.93
N ARG A 3 2.88 30.28 73.48
CA ARG A 3 2.55 28.98 72.82
C ARG A 3 1.45 29.06 71.75
N SER A 4 0.63 30.12 71.75
CA SER A 4 -0.47 30.31 70.80
C SER A 4 0.04 30.60 69.38
N LEU A 5 1.06 31.46 69.25
CA LEU A 5 1.62 31.90 67.96
C LEU A 5 2.25 30.77 67.13
N ALA A 6 2.91 29.80 67.79
CA ALA A 6 3.58 28.69 67.10
C ALA A 6 2.61 27.68 66.45
N SER A 7 1.42 27.50 67.04
CA SER A 7 0.39 26.63 66.47
C SER A 7 -0.29 27.24 65.23
N TRP A 8 -0.33 28.58 65.16
CA TRP A 8 -0.95 29.31 64.07
C TRP A 8 -0.05 29.35 62.84
N THR A 9 1.26 29.53 63.02
CA THR A 9 2.24 29.47 61.92
C THR A 9 2.33 28.08 61.28
N SER A 10 2.25 27.01 62.08
CA SER A 10 2.25 25.63 61.57
C SER A 10 0.98 25.29 60.78
N ARG A 11 -0.20 25.78 61.23
CA ARG A 11 -1.46 25.61 60.49
C ARG A 11 -1.50 26.39 59.18
N CYS A 12 -0.94 27.61 59.16
CA CYS A 12 -0.82 28.39 57.92
C CYS A 12 0.15 27.74 56.92
N ALA A 13 1.27 27.17 57.40
CA ALA A 13 2.22 26.46 56.55
C ALA A 13 1.62 25.18 55.93
N ALA A 14 0.84 24.42 56.71
CA ALA A 14 0.14 23.24 56.21
C ALA A 14 -0.93 23.58 55.17
N LEU A 15 -1.68 24.67 55.37
CA LEU A 15 -2.67 25.15 54.41
C LEU A 15 -2.01 25.61 53.10
N ALA A 16 -0.88 26.32 53.20
CA ALA A 16 -0.11 26.79 52.05
C ALA A 16 0.43 25.62 51.20
N LEU A 17 0.98 24.59 51.85
CA LEU A 17 1.44 23.36 51.19
C LEU A 17 0.29 22.61 50.48
N LEU A 18 -0.89 22.54 51.11
CA LEU A 18 -2.09 21.93 50.53
C LEU A 18 -2.58 22.71 49.31
N THR A 19 -2.59 24.04 49.38
CA THR A 19 -2.98 24.90 48.24
C THR A 19 -1.98 24.85 47.09
N SER A 20 -0.68 24.72 47.35
CA SER A 20 0.34 24.55 46.30
C SER A 20 0.21 23.20 45.59
N GLY A 21 -0.19 22.12 46.29
CA GLY A 21 -0.47 20.82 45.66
C GLY A 21 -1.69 20.83 44.74
N LEU A 22 -2.70 21.67 45.06
CA LEU A 22 -3.92 21.83 44.26
C LEU A 22 -3.73 22.66 42.97
N LEU A 23 -2.63 23.42 42.86
CA LEU A 23 -2.37 24.33 41.73
C LEU A 23 -1.51 23.71 40.60
N CYS A 24 -1.03 22.47 40.74
CA CYS A 24 -0.18 21.81 39.73
C CYS A 24 -0.95 21.22 38.52
N GLY A 25 -2.21 21.60 38.28
CA GLY A 25 -3.09 20.94 37.31
C GLY A 25 -3.24 21.58 35.92
N CYS A 26 -2.59 22.71 35.62
CA CYS A 26 -2.76 23.36 34.31
C CYS A 26 -1.74 22.81 33.30
N ALA A 27 -2.12 21.77 32.55
CA ALA A 27 -1.39 21.40 31.34
C ALA A 27 -1.54 22.54 30.32
N MET A 28 -0.46 23.29 30.07
CA MET A 28 -0.44 24.32 29.04
C MET A 28 -0.56 23.66 27.66
N VAL A 29 -1.65 23.92 26.96
CA VAL A 29 -1.86 23.46 25.58
C VAL A 29 -1.57 24.63 24.64
N THR A 30 -0.49 24.54 23.88
CA THR A 30 -0.19 25.50 22.81
C THR A 30 -1.00 25.16 21.57
N VAL A 31 -1.82 26.11 21.11
CA VAL A 31 -2.57 26.00 19.85
C VAL A 31 -1.90 26.91 18.82
N SER A 32 -1.51 26.34 17.69
CA SER A 32 -0.97 27.09 16.54
C SER A 32 -2.01 27.12 15.43
N SER A 33 -2.18 28.27 14.75
CA SER A 33 -3.00 28.32 13.54
C SER A 33 -2.24 27.66 12.38
N GLN A 34 -2.95 26.80 11.63
CA GLN A 34 -2.43 26.14 10.43
C GLN A 34 -3.28 26.59 9.23
N GLY A 35 -2.63 26.71 8.07
CA GLY A 35 -3.35 27.04 6.83
C GLY A 35 -4.22 25.87 6.34
N PRO A 36 -5.25 26.11 5.51
CA PRO A 36 -6.15 25.05 5.01
C PRO A 36 -5.41 23.91 4.30
N GLU A 37 -4.37 24.19 3.52
CA GLU A 37 -3.57 23.17 2.84
C GLU A 37 -2.83 22.26 3.83
N GLN A 38 -2.26 22.85 4.89
CA GLN A 38 -1.55 22.10 5.93
C GLN A 38 -2.51 21.21 6.71
N ASP A 39 -3.73 21.67 6.98
CA ASP A 39 -4.77 20.84 7.63
C ASP A 39 -5.17 19.65 6.73
N ILE A 40 -5.34 19.86 5.43
CA ILE A 40 -5.66 18.78 4.48
C ILE A 40 -4.53 17.75 4.42
N VAL A 41 -3.27 18.20 4.28
CA VAL A 41 -2.09 17.31 4.27
C VAL A 41 -1.96 16.58 5.61
N MET A 42 -2.23 17.24 6.74
CA MET A 42 -2.17 16.60 8.05
C MET A 42 -3.24 15.52 8.24
N ARG A 43 -4.47 15.77 7.76
CA ARG A 43 -5.58 14.82 7.86
C ARG A 43 -5.44 13.63 6.93
N ARG A 44 -5.04 13.90 5.68
CA ARG A 44 -5.01 12.91 4.60
C ARG A 44 -3.66 12.26 4.37
N GLY A 45 -2.59 12.89 4.84
CA GLY A 45 -1.24 12.38 4.71
C GLY A 45 -1.02 11.08 5.49
N ASP A 46 -0.30 10.17 4.87
CA ASP A 46 0.07 8.86 5.37
C ASP A 46 1.40 8.39 4.75
N ILE A 47 1.78 7.14 5.02
CA ILE A 47 3.04 6.57 4.54
C ILE A 47 3.13 6.54 3.01
N LEU A 48 2.01 6.38 2.30
CA LEU A 48 1.98 6.27 0.84
C LEU A 48 2.03 7.63 0.14
N SER A 49 1.40 8.64 0.74
CA SER A 49 1.31 9.98 0.17
C SER A 49 2.45 10.90 0.58
N THR A 50 2.91 10.81 1.83
CA THR A 50 3.90 11.75 2.41
C THR A 50 5.20 11.08 2.85
N GLY A 51 5.26 9.74 2.84
CA GLY A 51 6.39 8.99 3.41
C GLY A 51 6.49 9.09 4.93
N ARG A 52 5.46 9.62 5.61
CA ARG A 52 5.41 9.77 7.07
C ARG A 52 4.14 9.13 7.62
N LEU A 53 4.21 8.69 8.87
CA LEU A 53 3.04 8.15 9.56
C LEU A 53 1.93 9.23 9.67
N SER A 54 0.70 8.81 9.36
CA SER A 54 -0.49 9.63 9.47
C SER A 54 -0.66 10.21 10.87
N ALA A 55 -1.41 11.32 10.97
CA ALA A 55 -1.75 11.91 12.27
C ALA A 55 -2.40 10.90 13.21
N ALA A 56 -3.34 10.08 12.70
CA ALA A 56 -4.03 9.06 13.48
C ALA A 56 -3.09 7.99 14.06
N THR A 57 -2.09 7.55 13.30
CA THR A 57 -1.08 6.60 13.80
C THR A 57 -0.15 7.26 14.80
N ARG A 58 0.29 8.50 14.56
CA ARG A 58 1.10 9.25 15.53
C ARG A 58 0.38 9.49 16.85
N ASP A 59 -0.92 9.81 16.82
CA ASP A 59 -1.75 9.94 18.03
C ASP A 59 -1.82 8.62 18.80
N THR A 60 -1.95 7.51 18.09
CA THR A 60 -1.98 6.17 18.68
C THR A 60 -0.63 5.81 19.33
N LEU A 61 0.49 6.19 18.71
CA LEU A 61 1.82 6.07 19.30
C LEU A 61 1.97 6.94 20.56
N HIS A 62 1.47 8.18 20.54
CA HIS A 62 1.48 9.07 21.71
C HIS A 62 0.68 8.50 22.89
N ILE A 63 -0.49 7.91 22.63
CA ILE A 63 -1.29 7.21 23.67
C ILE A 63 -0.50 6.06 24.29
N ALA A 64 0.31 5.35 23.49
CA ALA A 64 1.18 4.27 23.95
C ALA A 64 2.52 4.75 24.54
N ALA A 65 2.72 6.07 24.69
CA ALA A 65 3.98 6.68 25.12
C ALA A 65 5.20 6.29 24.26
N LEU A 66 4.97 6.11 22.95
CA LEU A 66 6.01 5.79 21.96
C LEU A 66 6.40 7.04 21.16
N ASP A 67 7.69 7.14 20.81
CA ASP A 67 8.18 8.21 19.93
C ASP A 67 7.92 7.89 18.45
N GLY A 68 7.19 8.79 17.78
CA GLY A 68 6.81 8.61 16.37
C GLY A 68 7.99 8.50 15.41
N ASN A 69 9.06 9.26 15.63
CA ASN A 69 10.24 9.24 14.75
C ASN A 69 11.07 7.96 14.93
N THR A 70 11.09 7.41 16.15
CA THR A 70 11.71 6.12 16.45
C THR A 70 10.90 5.00 15.83
N CYS A 71 9.57 4.98 16.03
CA CYS A 71 8.70 3.99 15.39
C CYS A 71 8.71 4.04 13.86
N GLN A 72 8.94 5.21 13.27
CA GLN A 72 9.10 5.34 11.82
C GLN A 72 10.39 4.69 11.30
N ARG A 73 11.48 4.73 12.08
CA ARG A 73 12.77 4.14 11.69
C ARG A 73 12.88 2.67 12.07
N GLU A 74 12.28 2.29 13.20
CA GLU A 74 12.40 0.98 13.80
C GLU A 74 11.01 0.47 14.26
N PRO A 75 10.14 0.07 13.32
CA PRO A 75 8.76 -0.32 13.64
C PRO A 75 8.56 -1.56 14.52
N PRO A 76 9.43 -2.61 14.56
CA PRO A 76 9.10 -3.88 15.22
C PRO A 76 8.64 -3.76 16.68
N ASP A 77 9.38 -3.00 17.49
CA ASP A 77 9.06 -2.83 18.92
C ASP A 77 7.76 -2.03 19.11
N CYS A 78 7.53 -1.04 18.24
CA CYS A 78 6.29 -0.27 18.25
C CYS A 78 5.09 -1.14 17.84
N ILE A 79 5.24 -1.99 16.83
CA ILE A 79 4.20 -2.95 16.41
C ILE A 79 3.86 -3.90 17.58
N ASN A 80 4.87 -4.48 18.23
CA ASN A 80 4.67 -5.38 19.37
C ASN A 80 3.97 -4.67 20.54
N THR A 81 4.40 -3.44 20.87
CA THR A 81 3.80 -2.66 21.95
C THR A 81 2.35 -2.28 21.63
N ILE A 82 2.08 -1.73 20.45
CA ILE A 82 0.73 -1.34 20.02
C ILE A 82 -0.20 -2.56 19.94
N SER A 83 0.33 -3.73 19.61
CA SER A 83 -0.47 -4.96 19.58
C SER A 83 -1.00 -5.39 20.95
N THR A 84 -0.35 -5.00 22.05
CA THR A 84 -0.67 -5.47 23.40
C THR A 84 -1.13 -4.38 24.37
N VAL A 85 -0.74 -3.13 24.17
CA VAL A 85 -1.02 -2.03 25.10
C VAL A 85 -2.52 -1.83 25.35
N SER A 86 -2.91 -1.59 26.59
CA SER A 86 -4.30 -1.29 26.97
C SER A 86 -4.68 0.15 26.63
N GLY A 87 -5.98 0.46 26.52
CA GLY A 87 -6.46 1.83 26.32
C GLY A 87 -6.55 2.29 24.85
N ILE A 88 -6.19 1.42 23.91
CA ILE A 88 -6.38 1.65 22.46
C ILE A 88 -7.47 0.70 21.98
N ASN A 89 -8.55 1.26 21.41
CA ASN A 89 -9.64 0.48 20.82
C ASN A 89 -9.17 -0.32 19.60
N THR A 90 -9.96 -1.32 19.20
CA THR A 90 -9.56 -2.27 18.17
C THR A 90 -9.37 -1.60 16.82
N ASP A 91 -10.27 -0.69 16.43
CA ASP A 91 -10.20 0.03 15.15
C ASP A 91 -8.91 0.87 15.03
N ARG A 92 -8.58 1.67 16.05
CA ARG A 92 -7.34 2.45 16.09
C ARG A 92 -6.14 1.55 16.02
N ARG A 93 -6.11 0.50 16.86
CA ARG A 93 -5.02 -0.48 16.91
C ARG A 93 -4.77 -1.10 15.54
N LEU A 94 -5.79 -1.67 14.91
CA LEU A 94 -5.67 -2.33 13.62
C LEU A 94 -5.23 -1.36 12.51
N SER A 95 -5.81 -0.15 12.49
CA SER A 95 -5.42 0.85 11.49
C SER A 95 -3.95 1.27 11.63
N SER A 96 -3.47 1.47 12.86
CA SER A 96 -2.09 1.87 13.12
C SER A 96 -1.10 0.73 12.87
N LEU A 97 -1.46 -0.51 13.24
CA LEU A 97 -0.66 -1.69 12.91
C LEU A 97 -0.58 -1.90 11.40
N ALA A 98 -1.65 -1.65 10.65
CA ALA A 98 -1.62 -1.72 9.20
C ALA A 98 -0.61 -0.74 8.60
N GLU A 99 -0.62 0.52 9.04
CA GLU A 99 0.29 1.55 8.54
C GLU A 99 1.75 1.32 8.95
N LEU A 100 2.01 0.96 10.21
CA LEU A 100 3.35 0.63 10.70
C LEU A 100 3.93 -0.60 10.00
N SER A 101 3.11 -1.64 9.81
CA SER A 101 3.54 -2.85 9.10
C SER A 101 3.82 -2.55 7.63
N LEU A 102 3.00 -1.69 7.00
CA LEU A 102 3.23 -1.28 5.62
C LEU A 102 4.52 -0.48 5.47
N GLN A 103 4.77 0.47 6.37
CA GLN A 103 6.04 1.18 6.43
C GLN A 103 7.21 0.22 6.54
N MET A 104 7.13 -0.75 7.45
CA MET A 104 8.18 -1.75 7.62
C MET A 104 8.41 -2.56 6.34
N ALA A 105 7.34 -2.95 5.65
CA ALA A 105 7.42 -3.66 4.38
C ALA A 105 8.10 -2.83 3.28
N ILE A 106 7.72 -1.55 3.15
CA ILE A 106 8.32 -0.61 2.17
C ILE A 106 9.81 -0.40 2.47
N THR A 107 10.17 -0.16 3.73
CA THR A 107 11.58 0.11 4.12
C THR A 107 12.48 -1.11 3.91
N ASN A 108 11.97 -2.33 4.08
CA ASN A 108 12.74 -3.56 3.97
C ASN A 108 12.67 -4.23 2.58
N THR A 109 11.97 -3.61 1.63
CA THR A 109 11.84 -4.13 0.27
C THR A 109 12.45 -3.14 -0.71
N PRO A 110 13.56 -3.48 -1.38
CA PRO A 110 14.15 -2.61 -2.40
C PRO A 110 13.13 -2.27 -3.48
N VAL A 111 13.20 -1.04 -3.98
CA VAL A 111 12.39 -0.62 -5.13
C VAL A 111 12.74 -1.52 -6.32
N ASN A 112 11.71 -2.08 -6.98
CA ASN A 112 11.83 -3.03 -8.09
C ASN A 112 12.51 -4.37 -7.73
N ALA A 113 12.48 -4.79 -6.46
CA ALA A 113 12.96 -6.12 -6.09
C ALA A 113 12.16 -7.21 -6.84
N SER A 114 12.88 -8.06 -7.58
CA SER A 114 12.31 -9.20 -8.30
C SER A 114 12.25 -10.47 -7.45
N ASP A 115 13.19 -10.64 -6.54
CA ASP A 115 13.36 -11.86 -5.75
C ASP A 115 13.12 -11.58 -4.26
N TRP A 116 11.85 -11.54 -3.86
CA TRP A 116 11.49 -11.33 -2.47
C TRP A 116 11.84 -12.56 -1.62
N SER A 117 12.55 -12.31 -0.53
CA SER A 117 12.74 -13.28 0.54
C SER A 117 11.45 -13.56 1.29
N ASP A 118 11.37 -14.71 1.95
CA ASP A 118 10.24 -15.08 2.81
C ASP A 118 9.98 -14.03 3.91
N ALA A 119 11.03 -13.39 4.44
CA ALA A 119 10.89 -12.30 5.40
C ALA A 119 10.18 -11.08 4.81
N GLN A 120 10.47 -10.72 3.55
CA GLN A 120 9.79 -9.62 2.86
C GLN A 120 8.32 -9.98 2.61
N PHE A 121 8.03 -11.19 2.14
CA PHE A 121 6.65 -11.66 2.00
C PHE A 121 5.87 -11.57 3.32
N ASP A 122 6.46 -11.99 4.44
CA ASP A 122 5.81 -11.90 5.76
C ASP A 122 5.42 -10.45 6.11
N LEU A 123 6.31 -9.47 5.86
CA LEU A 123 6.03 -8.06 6.15
C LEU A 123 4.83 -7.53 5.35
N TRP A 124 4.82 -7.79 4.04
CA TRP A 124 3.71 -7.34 3.18
C TRP A 124 2.40 -8.06 3.51
N LEU A 125 2.44 -9.37 3.82
CA LEU A 125 1.27 -10.14 4.24
C LEU A 125 0.70 -9.64 5.58
N ARG A 126 1.55 -9.26 6.53
CA ARG A 126 1.11 -8.64 7.80
C ARG A 126 0.44 -7.28 7.56
N ALA A 127 1.00 -6.44 6.70
CA ALA A 127 0.39 -5.17 6.33
C ALA A 127 -1.02 -5.36 5.74
N ALA A 128 -1.14 -6.27 4.75
CA ALA A 128 -2.43 -6.62 4.16
C ALA A 128 -3.41 -7.21 5.20
N ARG A 129 -2.94 -8.10 6.09
CA ARG A 129 -3.77 -8.71 7.14
C ARG A 129 -4.34 -7.67 8.09
N PHE A 130 -3.53 -6.76 8.62
CA PHE A 130 -4.02 -5.75 9.55
C PHE A 130 -4.97 -4.77 8.88
N ALA A 131 -4.68 -4.37 7.63
CA ALA A 131 -5.56 -3.50 6.87
C ALA A 131 -6.91 -4.18 6.61
N TYR A 132 -6.91 -5.45 6.19
CA TYR A 132 -8.12 -6.25 6.01
C TYR A 132 -8.91 -6.38 7.32
N ALA A 133 -8.22 -6.68 8.43
CA ALA A 133 -8.85 -6.80 9.74
C ALA A 133 -9.51 -5.49 10.17
N PHE A 134 -8.87 -4.33 9.95
CA PHE A 134 -9.52 -3.04 10.22
C PHE A 134 -10.79 -2.83 9.38
N LEU A 135 -10.71 -3.14 8.08
CA LEU A 135 -11.81 -2.91 7.14
C LEU A 135 -13.04 -3.78 7.45
N PHE A 136 -12.83 -5.03 7.88
CA PHE A 136 -13.90 -6.03 7.96
C PHE A 136 -14.12 -6.64 9.35
N LEU A 137 -13.12 -6.65 10.21
CA LEU A 137 -13.13 -7.32 11.53
C LEU A 137 -13.03 -6.33 12.70
N GLY A 138 -13.04 -5.02 12.41
CA GLY A 138 -13.09 -3.97 13.42
C GLY A 138 -14.43 -3.92 14.18
N GLU A 139 -14.50 -3.06 15.18
CA GLU A 139 -15.70 -2.84 16.01
C GLU A 139 -16.85 -2.25 15.20
N ARG A 140 -16.53 -1.40 14.21
CA ARG A 140 -17.50 -0.80 13.29
C ARG A 140 -17.43 -1.47 11.92
N THR A 141 -18.52 -1.38 11.15
CA THR A 141 -18.54 -1.87 9.77
C THR A 141 -17.93 -0.84 8.81
N ALA A 142 -17.45 -1.29 7.65
CA ALA A 142 -16.99 -0.41 6.58
C ALA A 142 -18.05 0.61 6.11
N GLY A 143 -19.34 0.24 6.15
CA GLY A 143 -20.43 1.18 5.86
C GLY A 143 -20.57 2.25 6.94
N GLY A 144 -20.42 1.87 8.21
CA GLY A 144 -20.48 2.80 9.33
C GLY A 144 -19.35 3.83 9.38
N ARG A 145 -18.25 3.60 8.65
CA ARG A 145 -17.06 4.45 8.58
C ARG A 145 -16.81 5.04 7.18
N ALA A 146 -17.75 4.91 6.25
CA ALA A 146 -17.54 5.17 4.81
C ALA A 146 -17.03 6.58 4.45
N PHE A 147 -17.26 7.58 5.29
CA PHE A 147 -16.82 8.97 5.08
C PHE A 147 -15.59 9.36 5.91
N GLU A 148 -15.00 8.42 6.65
CA GLU A 148 -13.80 8.68 7.44
C GLU A 148 -12.57 8.62 6.54
N ASP A 149 -11.76 9.68 6.53
CA ASP A 149 -10.48 9.71 5.80
C ASP A 149 -9.61 8.48 6.16
N ARG A 150 -9.69 8.03 7.41
CA ARG A 150 -8.96 6.86 7.89
C ARG A 150 -9.36 5.57 7.19
N GLN A 151 -10.63 5.41 6.81
CA GLN A 151 -11.05 4.24 6.06
C GLN A 151 -10.46 4.24 4.65
N THR A 152 -10.44 5.40 4.01
CA THR A 152 -9.79 5.56 2.70
C THR A 152 -8.31 5.23 2.77
N GLN A 153 -7.58 5.80 3.74
CA GLN A 153 -6.15 5.51 3.94
C GLN A 153 -5.87 4.02 4.13
N VAL A 154 -6.62 3.34 5.01
CA VAL A 154 -6.36 1.91 5.28
C VAL A 154 -6.77 1.02 4.09
N ARG A 155 -7.80 1.41 3.33
CA ARG A 155 -8.13 0.75 2.07
C ARG A 155 -6.99 0.90 1.06
N ASP A 156 -6.42 2.09 0.94
CA ASP A 156 -5.33 2.36 0.00
C ASP A 156 -4.06 1.61 0.43
N ASN A 157 -3.77 1.53 1.74
CA ASN A 157 -2.73 0.66 2.30
C ASN A 157 -2.92 -0.82 1.94
N TYR A 158 -4.15 -1.34 2.08
CA TYR A 158 -4.48 -2.72 1.69
C TYR A 158 -4.23 -2.92 0.20
N ASN A 159 -4.82 -2.06 -0.65
CA ASN A 159 -4.75 -2.16 -2.10
C ASN A 159 -3.29 -2.13 -2.59
N TYR A 160 -2.47 -1.23 -2.03
CA TYR A 160 -1.05 -1.16 -2.34
C TYR A 160 -0.29 -2.41 -1.89
N ALA A 161 -0.55 -2.91 -0.68
CA ALA A 161 0.10 -4.14 -0.20
C ALA A 161 -0.23 -5.37 -1.04
N VAL A 162 -1.51 -5.56 -1.41
CA VAL A 162 -1.89 -6.70 -2.26
C VAL A 162 -1.40 -6.56 -3.69
N GLN A 163 -1.20 -5.34 -4.19
CA GLN A 163 -0.61 -5.08 -5.49
C GLN A 163 0.84 -5.54 -5.54
N GLU A 164 1.66 -5.13 -4.57
CA GLU A 164 3.06 -5.54 -4.50
C GLU A 164 3.19 -7.04 -4.24
N LEU A 165 2.33 -7.63 -3.40
CA LEU A 165 2.27 -9.09 -3.19
C LEU A 165 1.94 -9.86 -4.47
N ALA A 166 0.91 -9.43 -5.22
CA ALA A 166 0.52 -10.11 -6.45
C ALA A 166 1.62 -10.06 -7.51
N HIS A 167 2.29 -8.91 -7.64
CA HIS A 167 3.45 -8.76 -8.51
C HIS A 167 4.62 -9.66 -8.07
N ALA A 168 4.95 -9.68 -6.78
CA ALA A 168 6.02 -10.53 -6.25
C ALA A 168 5.74 -12.04 -6.39
N LEU A 169 4.49 -12.46 -6.16
CA LEU A 169 4.07 -13.86 -6.39
C LEU A 169 4.20 -14.26 -7.85
N PHE A 170 3.85 -13.35 -8.77
CA PHE A 170 4.03 -13.58 -10.20
C PHE A 170 5.52 -13.80 -10.54
N LEU A 171 6.42 -12.91 -10.09
CA LEU A 171 7.86 -13.01 -10.33
C LEU A 171 8.48 -14.28 -9.72
N ARG A 172 7.96 -14.75 -8.58
CA ARG A 172 8.36 -16.03 -7.97
C ARG A 172 7.90 -17.26 -8.78
N GLY A 173 7.07 -17.09 -9.80
CA GLY A 173 6.54 -18.19 -10.59
C GLY A 173 5.33 -18.88 -9.95
N ALA A 174 4.58 -18.20 -9.07
CA ALA A 174 3.41 -18.79 -8.40
C ALA A 174 2.27 -19.20 -9.37
N LEU A 175 2.32 -18.72 -10.61
CA LEU A 175 1.41 -19.09 -11.69
C LEU A 175 1.91 -20.27 -12.54
N ALA A 176 3.15 -20.71 -12.35
CA ALA A 176 3.71 -21.84 -13.07
C ALA A 176 2.90 -23.10 -12.70
N THR A 177 2.30 -23.71 -13.70
CA THR A 177 1.52 -24.94 -13.55
C THR A 177 2.43 -26.12 -13.87
N ASP A 178 3.17 -26.59 -12.87
CA ASP A 178 3.94 -27.82 -13.01
C ASP A 178 2.98 -28.98 -13.32
N ALA A 179 3.11 -29.54 -14.52
CA ALA A 179 2.40 -30.72 -15.03
C ALA A 179 0.86 -30.63 -15.10
N GLY A 180 0.36 -29.96 -16.14
CA GLY A 180 -0.85 -30.38 -16.86
C GLY A 180 -2.22 -30.10 -16.22
N ASN A 181 -2.27 -29.65 -14.96
CA ASN A 181 -3.51 -29.24 -14.30
C ASN A 181 -3.48 -27.71 -14.12
N GLY A 182 -4.23 -26.99 -14.96
CA GLY A 182 -4.18 -25.53 -15.13
C GLY A 182 -4.66 -24.67 -13.96
N VAL A 183 -4.47 -25.09 -12.70
CA VAL A 183 -4.82 -24.32 -11.51
C VAL A 183 -3.53 -23.97 -10.75
N PRO A 184 -3.20 -22.68 -10.59
CA PRO A 184 -2.13 -22.26 -9.70
C PRO A 184 -2.30 -22.88 -8.31
N GLY A 185 -1.25 -23.55 -7.82
CA GLY A 185 -1.31 -24.28 -6.55
C GLY A 185 -1.35 -23.39 -5.31
N THR A 186 -1.51 -24.02 -4.15
CA THR A 186 -1.30 -23.35 -2.85
C THR A 186 0.20 -23.13 -2.63
N GLN A 187 0.59 -21.88 -2.39
CA GLN A 187 1.96 -21.50 -2.07
C GLN A 187 2.14 -21.43 -0.55
N TYR A 188 3.24 -21.97 -0.04
CA TYR A 188 3.62 -21.87 1.37
C TYR A 188 4.83 -20.95 1.50
N ILE A 189 4.65 -19.78 2.10
CA ILE A 189 5.68 -18.75 2.21
C ILE A 189 5.68 -18.18 3.63
N ALA A 190 6.81 -18.23 4.34
CA ALA A 190 6.94 -17.69 5.70
C ALA A 190 5.82 -18.13 6.68
N GLY A 191 5.34 -19.37 6.57
CA GLY A 191 4.25 -19.90 7.40
C GLY A 191 2.82 -19.50 6.96
N TRP A 192 2.69 -18.73 5.88
CA TRP A 192 1.42 -18.41 5.25
C TRP A 192 1.05 -19.44 4.19
N SER A 193 -0.25 -19.75 4.08
CA SER A 193 -0.81 -20.55 3.00
C SER A 193 -1.57 -19.62 2.04
N ILE A 194 -1.04 -19.43 0.84
CA ILE A 194 -1.58 -18.51 -0.16
C ILE A 194 -2.22 -19.34 -1.27
N HIS A 195 -3.52 -19.16 -1.47
CA HIS A 195 -4.27 -19.86 -2.51
C HIS A 195 -4.44 -18.91 -3.69
N LEU A 196 -3.96 -19.32 -4.86
CA LEU A 196 -4.12 -18.56 -6.09
C LEU A 196 -5.27 -19.16 -6.90
N ASP A 197 -6.35 -18.39 -7.07
CA ASP A 197 -7.51 -18.78 -7.85
C ASP A 197 -7.63 -17.90 -9.09
N LEU A 198 -7.33 -18.48 -10.25
CA LEU A 198 -7.50 -17.85 -11.57
C LEU A 198 -8.72 -18.38 -12.34
N SER A 199 -9.60 -19.17 -11.71
CA SER A 199 -10.76 -19.78 -12.39
C SER A 199 -11.72 -18.77 -13.03
N ARG A 200 -11.74 -17.53 -12.53
CA ARG A 200 -12.56 -16.42 -13.04
C ARG A 200 -11.81 -15.50 -13.99
N THR A 201 -10.54 -15.76 -14.26
CA THR A 201 -9.70 -14.96 -15.15
C THR A 201 -9.70 -15.60 -16.53
N ARG A 202 -10.23 -14.89 -17.53
CA ARG A 202 -10.21 -15.37 -18.92
C ARG A 202 -8.86 -15.05 -19.55
N LEU A 203 -8.06 -16.07 -19.81
CA LEU A 203 -6.84 -15.97 -20.61
C LEU A 203 -7.16 -16.22 -22.10
N PRO A 204 -6.39 -15.63 -23.05
CA PRO A 204 -6.49 -15.98 -24.46
C PRO A 204 -6.22 -17.47 -24.70
N GLU A 205 -6.79 -18.03 -25.78
CA GLU A 205 -6.56 -19.44 -26.14
C GLU A 205 -5.08 -19.71 -26.37
N GLY A 206 -4.60 -20.85 -25.88
CA GLY A 206 -3.18 -21.23 -25.94
C GLY A 206 -2.26 -20.52 -24.93
N VAL A 207 -2.74 -19.48 -24.23
CA VAL A 207 -1.96 -18.76 -23.21
C VAL A 207 -2.27 -19.30 -21.82
N ARG A 208 -1.28 -19.91 -21.18
CA ARG A 208 -1.42 -20.49 -19.83
C ARG A 208 -0.98 -19.55 -18.71
N GLU A 209 -0.10 -18.60 -19.03
CA GLU A 209 0.44 -17.64 -18.07
C GLU A 209 0.77 -16.31 -18.77
N PRO A 210 0.62 -15.18 -18.09
CA PRO A 210 1.07 -13.91 -18.63
C PRO A 210 2.60 -13.84 -18.67
N ARG A 211 3.15 -13.14 -19.66
CA ARG A 211 4.58 -12.81 -19.72
C ARG A 211 4.99 -11.85 -18.61
N GLU A 212 4.11 -10.92 -18.30
CA GLU A 212 4.37 -9.84 -17.36
C GLU A 212 3.07 -9.43 -16.66
N VAL A 213 3.18 -9.03 -15.41
CA VAL A 213 2.07 -8.45 -14.64
C VAL A 213 2.50 -7.07 -14.16
N ILE A 214 1.82 -6.03 -14.65
CA ILE A 214 2.19 -4.64 -14.39
C ILE A 214 1.11 -3.99 -13.51
N PRO A 215 1.47 -3.40 -12.37
CA PRO A 215 0.55 -2.57 -11.61
C PRO A 215 0.00 -1.38 -12.39
N THR A 216 -1.32 -1.17 -12.38
CA THR A 216 -1.92 -0.03 -13.08
C THR A 216 -1.47 1.31 -12.51
N SER A 217 -1.11 1.37 -11.23
CA SER A 217 -0.56 2.57 -10.60
C SER A 217 0.76 3.06 -11.22
N ARG A 218 1.43 2.20 -12.00
CA ARG A 218 2.66 2.53 -12.75
C ARG A 218 2.39 2.88 -14.21
N LEU A 219 1.13 2.82 -14.64
CA LEU A 219 0.70 3.11 -16.01
C LEU A 219 -0.05 4.43 -16.06
N SER A 220 0.28 5.27 -17.04
CA SER A 220 -0.54 6.41 -17.42
C SER A 220 -1.05 6.20 -18.84
N PHE A 221 -2.35 6.42 -19.04
CA PHE A 221 -2.97 6.31 -20.35
C PHE A 221 -3.19 7.72 -20.91
N ALA A 222 -2.47 8.07 -21.97
CA ALA A 222 -2.71 9.30 -22.71
C ALA A 222 -3.68 9.03 -23.87
N GLY A 223 -4.59 9.99 -24.15
CA GLY A 223 -5.43 9.97 -25.35
C GLY A 223 -6.73 9.15 -25.29
N ILE A 224 -7.08 8.58 -24.12
CA ILE A 224 -8.38 7.94 -23.92
C ILE A 224 -9.42 8.92 -23.37
N ARG A 225 -10.64 8.89 -23.92
CA ARG A 225 -11.71 9.86 -23.60
C ARG A 225 -12.28 9.70 -22.19
N SER A 226 -12.27 8.50 -21.64
CA SER A 226 -12.77 8.20 -20.30
C SER A 226 -12.10 6.94 -19.76
N ILE A 227 -11.62 7.00 -18.52
CA ILE A 227 -11.10 5.83 -17.81
C ILE A 227 -12.21 5.34 -16.88
N TYR A 228 -12.81 4.20 -17.20
CA TYR A 228 -13.79 3.57 -16.32
C TYR A 228 -13.05 2.81 -15.22
N ARG A 229 -12.71 3.52 -14.16
CA ARG A 229 -12.15 2.92 -12.94
C ARG A 229 -13.27 2.67 -11.94
N ARG A 230 -13.30 1.48 -11.34
CA ARG A 230 -14.25 1.16 -10.29
C ARG A 230 -13.53 1.24 -8.94
N ASP A 231 -13.98 2.14 -8.08
CA ASP A 231 -13.50 2.16 -6.70
C ASP A 231 -13.82 0.83 -6.02
N GLY A 232 -12.83 0.28 -5.33
CA GLY A 232 -12.95 -1.06 -4.77
C GLY A 232 -11.80 -1.45 -3.85
N LEU A 233 -11.86 -2.70 -3.44
CA LEU A 233 -10.84 -3.37 -2.64
C LEU A 233 -10.08 -4.35 -3.52
N GLY A 234 -8.75 -4.29 -3.50
CA GLY A 234 -7.87 -5.15 -4.28
C GLY A 234 -6.80 -4.39 -5.04
N ALA A 235 -6.06 -5.12 -5.86
CA ALA A 235 -5.08 -4.57 -6.79
C ALA A 235 -5.64 -4.56 -8.22
N GLU A 236 -5.40 -3.48 -8.93
CA GLU A 236 -5.60 -3.40 -10.37
C GLU A 236 -4.26 -3.71 -11.06
N LEU A 237 -4.28 -4.74 -11.91
CA LEU A 237 -3.08 -5.25 -12.59
C LEU A 237 -3.37 -5.43 -14.07
N VAL A 238 -2.37 -5.20 -14.91
CA VAL A 238 -2.39 -5.47 -16.34
C VAL A 238 -1.52 -6.68 -16.61
N ALA A 239 -2.10 -7.71 -17.21
CA ALA A 239 -1.38 -8.89 -17.64
C ALA A 239 -1.00 -8.75 -19.12
N VAL A 240 0.30 -8.79 -19.42
CA VAL A 240 0.81 -8.81 -20.80
C VAL A 240 0.92 -10.26 -21.24
N MET A 241 0.18 -10.63 -22.28
CA MET A 241 0.09 -12.02 -22.75
C MET A 241 1.11 -12.28 -23.86
N ASN A 242 1.69 -13.49 -23.87
CA ASN A 242 2.39 -14.01 -25.05
C ASN A 242 1.36 -14.63 -25.98
N VAL A 243 0.73 -13.83 -26.84
CA VAL A 243 -0.17 -14.36 -27.86
C VAL A 243 0.70 -15.03 -28.95
N PRO A 244 0.55 -16.35 -29.21
CA PRO A 244 1.20 -16.97 -30.35
C PRO A 244 0.80 -16.22 -31.63
N PRO A 245 1.71 -16.03 -32.60
CA PRO A 245 1.31 -15.50 -33.89
C PRO A 245 0.16 -16.37 -34.45
N PRO A 246 -0.84 -15.76 -35.11
CA PRO A 246 -1.89 -16.54 -35.74
C PRO A 246 -1.25 -17.58 -36.64
N GLU A 247 -1.69 -18.84 -36.55
CA GLU A 247 -1.27 -19.86 -37.51
C GLU A 247 -1.64 -19.32 -38.89
N ASP A 248 -0.64 -19.11 -39.75
CA ASP A 248 -0.90 -18.77 -41.14
C ASP A 248 -1.77 -19.91 -41.68
N ASP A 249 -3.01 -19.58 -42.06
CA ASP A 249 -3.86 -20.48 -42.82
C ASP A 249 -3.04 -20.91 -44.03
N VAL A 250 -2.48 -22.12 -43.97
CA VAL A 250 -1.81 -22.73 -45.11
C VAL A 250 -2.90 -22.96 -46.13
N ASP A 251 -3.07 -21.98 -47.01
CA ASP A 251 -3.91 -22.05 -48.19
C ASP A 251 -3.45 -23.29 -48.97
N ALA A 252 -4.19 -24.38 -48.80
CA ALA A 252 -4.19 -25.51 -49.71
C ALA A 252 -4.88 -25.06 -51.01
N GLY A 253 -4.25 -24.15 -51.74
CA GLY A 253 -4.64 -23.69 -53.06
C GLY A 253 -3.65 -24.21 -54.09
N GLY A 254 -4.03 -25.27 -54.80
CA GLY A 254 -3.21 -25.95 -55.80
C GLY A 254 -2.82 -25.06 -56.99
N ASP A 255 -1.58 -25.28 -57.42
CA ASP A 255 -1.07 -25.35 -58.80
C ASP A 255 -1.88 -24.68 -59.94
N ALA A 256 -1.31 -23.64 -60.55
CA ALA A 256 -1.27 -23.47 -62.00
C ALA A 256 -0.24 -22.39 -62.39
N GLY A 257 0.72 -22.78 -63.24
CA GLY A 257 1.86 -21.96 -63.67
C GLY A 257 1.57 -20.77 -64.59
N GLY A 258 2.63 -20.01 -64.88
CA GLY A 258 2.63 -18.92 -65.86
C GLY A 258 3.93 -18.12 -65.81
N ASP A 259 4.68 -18.22 -66.90
CA ASP A 259 6.07 -17.80 -67.10
C ASP A 259 6.25 -16.29 -67.44
N ALA A 260 7.51 -15.84 -67.31
CA ALA A 260 8.19 -14.75 -68.04
C ALA A 260 8.00 -13.24 -67.69
N SER A 261 9.11 -12.69 -67.18
CA SER A 261 9.89 -11.50 -67.66
C SER A 261 9.29 -10.08 -67.65
N ALA A 262 9.94 -9.16 -66.91
CA ALA A 262 10.80 -8.07 -67.44
C ALA A 262 10.89 -6.83 -66.51
N ASP A 263 12.12 -6.57 -66.04
CA ASP A 263 12.84 -5.28 -65.99
C ASP A 263 12.08 -3.94 -65.80
N THR A 264 12.38 -3.18 -64.73
CA THR A 264 12.74 -1.74 -64.79
C THR A 264 13.19 -1.19 -63.43
N ARG A 265 14.25 -0.38 -63.52
CA ARG A 265 15.04 0.36 -62.52
C ARG A 265 14.33 1.47 -61.72
N VAL A 266 14.85 1.64 -60.49
CA VAL A 266 15.24 2.89 -59.77
C VAL A 266 14.14 3.82 -59.21
N SER A 267 14.16 4.00 -57.88
CA SER A 267 14.14 5.32 -57.21
C SER A 267 14.61 5.25 -55.74
N THR A 268 15.87 5.65 -55.53
CA THR A 268 16.40 6.50 -54.44
C THR A 268 15.63 6.69 -53.13
N GLY A 269 16.17 6.09 -52.06
CA GLY A 269 16.79 6.77 -50.90
C GLY A 269 16.20 8.06 -50.29
N VAL A 270 15.92 7.94 -48.98
CA VAL A 270 16.19 8.87 -47.86
C VAL A 270 15.29 10.10 -47.71
N ASP A 271 14.52 10.13 -46.62
CA ASP A 271 14.71 11.19 -45.61
C ASP A 271 14.15 10.78 -44.23
N GLY A 272 15.02 10.90 -43.24
CA GLY A 272 14.73 10.66 -41.84
C GLY A 272 14.03 11.83 -41.18
N ARG A 273 13.18 11.54 -40.20
CA ARG A 273 12.83 12.51 -39.14
C ARG A 273 12.81 11.82 -37.80
N ALA A 274 13.91 12.02 -37.07
CA ALA A 274 14.00 11.82 -35.65
C ALA A 274 12.98 12.72 -34.94
N SER A 275 12.17 12.13 -34.07
CA SER A 275 11.27 12.86 -33.18
C SER A 275 11.93 12.95 -31.80
N ALA A 276 12.25 14.17 -31.36
CA ALA A 276 12.82 14.46 -30.05
C ALA A 276 11.73 14.43 -28.94
N PRO A 277 12.09 14.15 -27.68
CA PRO A 277 11.14 13.94 -26.59
C PRO A 277 10.63 15.25 -25.97
N PHE A 278 9.37 15.20 -25.55
CA PHE A 278 8.59 16.27 -24.94
C PHE A 278 8.89 16.39 -23.44
N ASN A 279 9.16 17.62 -22.96
CA ASN A 279 9.51 17.96 -21.58
C ASN A 279 8.28 18.55 -20.85
N PRO A 280 7.76 17.96 -19.77
CA PRO A 280 6.65 18.54 -19.02
C PRO A 280 7.19 19.24 -17.76
N GLY A 281 7.21 20.57 -17.79
CA GLY A 281 7.32 21.39 -16.60
C GLY A 281 6.23 22.44 -16.61
N VAL A 282 5.18 22.21 -15.82
CA VAL A 282 4.47 23.15 -14.91
C VAL A 282 3.70 22.30 -13.91
#